data_AF-A0A969A087-F1
#
_entry.id   AF-A0A969A087-F1
#
_cell.length_a   1.000
_cell.length_b   1.000
_cell.length_c   1.000
_cell.angle_alpha   90.00
_cell.angle_beta   90.00
_cell.angle_gamma   90.00
#
_symmetry.space_group_name_H-M   'P 1'
#
loop_
_entity.id
_entity.type
_entity.pdbx_description
1 polymer ?
#
loop_
_entity_poly.entity_id
_entity_poly.type
_entity_poly.pdbx_seq_one_letter_code
_entity_poly.pdbx_strand_id
1 'polypeptide(L)'
;MDRVDFSVFGRFWAIAKGYWFSDEKWKARGLLLVVVVCLLAYTGLSVLLNNKRGVMISALSAQNESRFWQTVSVFIVVLVLYAPLLAAYTYLRDRLGLEWRRWLTNHFVNQYFENRAFYQLNQSAPEIDNPDQRIAEDVRSFTQESLTFVLIIVDSLLEVIAFSGVLWGISRSLVIFLVLYAVVGTLIAAFIFGKPLVRLNFEQLKREANFRFSLVRIRENAEAIAFYQGEVQESHRVKDRFLAAFDNFKNLLFWELNLNALTNAYEFIPYVLPAIVVAPSVFSGDLEVGKVTEAQGAFVRVFFSLNVIVARFQSLTAFGAGIDRLYTFADFLGGAIAPATEEKPLIQLQSADELAFNDLTLQTPNYQRTLLENLSLQVPAQEGLLIVGPSGCGKSSLLRAMAGLWNSGSGAIARPDLENMLFCRKSPTWFWGRCAISLPTPTCKPRLQTKSCYRYCSR
;
A
#
# COMPACT_ATOMS: atom_id res chain seq x y z
N MET A 1 20.05 -11.16 -7.60
CA MET A 1 18.77 -11.87 -7.76
C MET A 1 18.45 -12.41 -6.40
N ASP A 2 17.82 -11.57 -5.58
CA ASP A 2 17.48 -11.92 -4.22
C ASP A 2 16.44 -13.05 -4.24
N ARG A 3 16.58 -13.98 -3.30
CA ARG A 3 15.67 -15.11 -3.10
C ARG A 3 14.24 -14.58 -3.06
N VAL A 4 13.32 -15.24 -3.76
CA VAL A 4 11.88 -15.02 -3.58
C VAL A 4 11.60 -15.23 -2.09
N ASP A 5 11.35 -14.13 -1.37
CA ASP A 5 11.17 -14.17 0.07
C ASP A 5 9.75 -14.65 0.37
N PHE A 6 9.63 -15.96 0.61
CA PHE A 6 8.37 -16.59 1.01
C PHE A 6 7.81 -16.00 2.33
N SER A 7 8.60 -15.23 3.08
CA SER A 7 8.10 -14.51 4.27
C SER A 7 7.02 -13.47 3.92
N VAL A 8 7.06 -12.88 2.72
CA VAL A 8 6.08 -11.87 2.26
C VAL A 8 4.66 -12.45 2.22
N PHE A 9 4.51 -13.71 1.79
CA PHE A 9 3.21 -14.38 1.78
C PHE A 9 2.68 -14.64 3.19
N GLY A 10 3.58 -15.04 4.11
CA GLY A 10 3.23 -15.21 5.53
C GLY A 10 2.75 -13.90 6.15
N ARG A 11 3.47 -12.79 5.92
CA ARG A 11 3.12 -11.43 6.38
C ARG A 11 1.79 -10.96 5.78
N PHE A 12 1.61 -11.16 4.47
CA PHE A 12 0.36 -10.88 3.79
C PHE A 12 -0.82 -11.61 4.43
N TRP A 13 -0.69 -12.93 4.63
CA TRP A 13 -1.75 -13.74 5.18
C TRP A 13 -2.09 -13.38 6.63
N ALA A 14 -1.09 -13.00 7.43
CA ALA A 14 -1.28 -12.55 8.80
C ALA A 14 -2.23 -11.34 8.90
N ILE A 15 -2.15 -10.40 7.96
CA ILE A 15 -3.06 -9.24 7.87
C ILE A 15 -4.38 -9.64 7.21
N ALA A 16 -4.33 -10.35 6.08
CA ALA A 16 -5.50 -10.63 5.26
C ALA A 16 -6.52 -11.53 5.96
N LYS A 17 -6.07 -12.51 6.75
CA LYS A 17 -6.96 -13.47 7.45
C LYS A 17 -8.03 -12.78 8.30
N GLY A 18 -7.74 -11.60 8.86
CA GLY A 18 -8.68 -10.85 9.69
C GLY A 18 -10.02 -10.64 9.00
N TYR A 19 -10.01 -10.12 7.77
CA TYR A 19 -11.23 -9.85 7.00
C TYR A 19 -11.91 -11.14 6.52
N TRP A 20 -11.14 -12.07 5.94
CA TRP A 20 -11.66 -13.29 5.30
C TRP A 20 -12.25 -14.32 6.28
N PHE A 21 -11.98 -14.17 7.58
CA PHE A 21 -12.51 -15.00 8.66
C PHE A 21 -13.34 -14.22 9.70
N SER A 22 -13.58 -12.93 9.46
CA SER A 22 -14.44 -12.07 10.30
C SER A 22 -15.93 -12.45 10.20
N ASP A 23 -16.77 -11.72 10.93
CA ASP A 23 -18.23 -11.82 10.83
C ASP A 23 -18.76 -11.52 9.41
N GLU A 24 -18.03 -10.70 8.63
CA GLU A 24 -18.37 -10.38 7.24
C GLU A 24 -17.88 -11.44 6.22
N LYS A 25 -17.32 -12.58 6.67
CA LYS A 25 -16.69 -13.60 5.80
C LYS A 25 -17.58 -14.10 4.67
N TRP A 26 -18.89 -14.27 4.90
CA TRP A 26 -19.81 -14.78 3.89
C TRP A 26 -20.08 -13.75 2.79
N LYS A 27 -20.16 -12.46 3.15
CA LYS A 27 -20.26 -11.37 2.18
C LYS A 27 -18.99 -11.27 1.34
N ALA A 28 -17.81 -11.35 1.99
CA ALA A 28 -16.51 -11.31 1.31
C ALA A 28 -16.33 -12.47 0.32
N ARG A 29 -16.56 -13.71 0.79
CA ARG A 29 -16.42 -14.93 -0.04
C ARG A 29 -17.48 -15.01 -1.14
N GLY A 30 -18.71 -14.58 -0.87
CA GLY A 30 -19.77 -14.50 -1.87
C GLY A 30 -19.41 -13.52 -3.00
N LEU A 31 -18.96 -12.31 -2.66
CA LEU A 31 -18.49 -11.33 -3.65
C LEU A 31 -17.29 -11.86 -4.46
N LEU A 32 -16.31 -12.49 -3.79
CA LEU A 32 -15.18 -13.12 -4.47
C LEU A 32 -15.63 -14.21 -5.46
N LEU A 33 -16.57 -15.06 -5.06
CA LEU A 33 -17.12 -16.10 -5.93
C LEU A 33 -17.77 -15.48 -7.17
N VAL A 34 -18.59 -14.43 -7.01
CA VAL A 34 -19.21 -13.74 -8.15
C VAL A 34 -18.14 -13.13 -9.07
N VAL A 35 -17.10 -12.53 -8.51
CA VAL A 35 -15.97 -11.99 -9.29
C VAL A 35 -15.29 -13.10 -10.10
N VAL A 36 -15.02 -14.26 -9.50
CA VAL A 36 -14.42 -15.42 -10.19
C VAL A 36 -15.33 -15.98 -11.28
N VAL A 37 -16.64 -16.06 -11.04
CA VAL A 37 -17.62 -16.49 -12.06
C VAL A 37 -17.67 -15.51 -13.23
N CYS A 38 -17.69 -14.20 -12.95
CA CYS A 38 -17.62 -13.18 -13.99
C CYS A 38 -16.33 -13.28 -14.81
N LEU A 39 -15.20 -13.55 -14.16
CA LEU A 39 -13.91 -13.74 -14.81
C LEU A 39 -13.91 -14.95 -15.75
N LEU A 40 -14.40 -16.11 -15.28
CA LEU A 40 -14.53 -17.32 -16.11
C LEU A 40 -15.45 -17.10 -17.31
N ALA A 41 -16.60 -16.44 -17.09
CA ALA A 41 -17.54 -16.09 -18.16
C ALA A 41 -16.89 -15.13 -19.17
N TYR A 42 -16.11 -14.15 -18.69
CA TYR A 42 -15.40 -13.19 -19.53
C TYR A 42 -14.35 -13.88 -20.41
N THR A 43 -13.54 -14.78 -19.85
CA THR A 43 -12.57 -15.57 -20.64
C THR A 43 -13.28 -16.46 -21.66
N GLY A 44 -14.39 -17.11 -21.28
CA GLY A 44 -15.18 -17.94 -22.20
C GLY A 44 -15.76 -17.15 -23.37
N LEU A 45 -16.35 -15.98 -23.11
CA LEU A 45 -16.86 -15.10 -24.16
C LEU A 45 -15.71 -14.53 -25.02
N SER A 46 -14.52 -14.28 -24.44
CA SER A 46 -13.33 -13.85 -25.19
C SER A 46 -12.93 -14.90 -26.23
N VAL A 47 -12.90 -16.18 -25.84
CA VAL A 47 -12.61 -17.30 -26.76
C VAL A 47 -13.68 -17.39 -27.85
N LEU A 48 -14.95 -17.27 -27.48
CA LEU A 48 -16.06 -17.30 -28.43
C LEU A 48 -15.97 -16.16 -29.45
N LEU A 49 -15.69 -14.93 -29.02
CA LEU A 49 -15.48 -13.79 -29.92
C LEU A 49 -14.31 -14.04 -30.88
N ASN A 50 -13.19 -14.57 -30.39
CA ASN A 50 -12.04 -14.87 -31.24
C ASN A 50 -12.39 -15.91 -32.32
N ASN A 51 -13.09 -16.97 -31.94
CA ASN A 51 -13.55 -18.00 -32.88
C ASN A 51 -14.53 -17.42 -33.92
N LYS A 52 -15.55 -16.67 -33.48
CA LYS A 52 -16.56 -16.09 -34.38
C LYS A 52 -15.96 -15.06 -35.34
N ARG A 53 -14.94 -14.31 -34.91
CA ARG A 53 -14.16 -13.44 -35.80
C ARG A 53 -13.48 -14.25 -36.91
N GLY A 54 -12.89 -15.41 -36.61
CA GLY A 54 -12.33 -16.31 -37.61
C GLY A 54 -13.39 -16.82 -38.59
N VAL A 55 -14.51 -17.34 -38.09
CA VAL A 55 -15.62 -17.85 -38.93
C VAL A 55 -16.17 -16.78 -39.88
N MET A 56 -16.23 -15.53 -39.43
CA MET A 56 -16.67 -14.40 -40.25
C MET A 56 -15.74 -14.17 -41.46
N ILE A 57 -14.42 -14.23 -41.25
CA ILE A 57 -13.43 -14.13 -42.33
C ILE A 57 -13.52 -15.31 -43.28
N SER A 58 -13.67 -16.54 -42.78
CA SER A 58 -13.90 -17.72 -43.63
C SER A 58 -15.15 -17.58 -44.49
N ALA A 59 -16.25 -17.08 -43.92
CA ALA A 59 -17.50 -16.90 -44.64
C ALA A 59 -17.38 -15.85 -45.75
N LEU A 60 -16.68 -14.74 -45.49
CA LEU A 60 -16.37 -13.73 -46.52
C LEU A 60 -15.50 -14.31 -47.64
N SER A 61 -14.44 -15.04 -47.28
CA SER A 61 -13.56 -15.67 -48.27
C SER A 61 -14.30 -16.69 -49.14
N ALA A 62 -15.26 -17.42 -48.58
CA ALA A 62 -16.09 -18.38 -49.29
C ALA A 62 -17.32 -17.76 -49.97
N GLN A 63 -17.51 -16.43 -49.88
CA GLN A 63 -18.70 -15.72 -50.36
C GLN A 63 -20.03 -16.32 -49.85
N ASN A 64 -20.03 -16.89 -48.64
CA ASN A 64 -21.21 -17.52 -48.04
C ASN A 64 -21.97 -16.49 -47.19
N GLU A 65 -22.90 -15.78 -47.82
CA GLU A 65 -23.68 -14.71 -47.19
C GLU A 65 -24.48 -15.19 -45.98
N SER A 66 -25.12 -16.37 -46.08
CA SER A 66 -25.91 -16.92 -44.97
C SER A 66 -25.04 -17.18 -43.74
N ARG A 67 -23.88 -17.83 -43.92
CA ARG A 67 -22.93 -18.11 -42.83
C ARG A 67 -22.39 -16.81 -42.24
N PHE A 68 -22.13 -15.80 -43.08
CA PHE A 68 -21.64 -14.49 -42.64
C PHE A 68 -22.65 -13.78 -41.73
N TRP A 69 -23.89 -13.56 -42.19
CA TRP A 69 -24.90 -12.83 -41.42
C TRP A 69 -25.34 -13.57 -40.15
N GLN A 70 -25.42 -14.90 -40.19
CA GLN A 70 -25.63 -15.71 -38.98
C GLN A 70 -24.50 -15.49 -37.98
N THR A 71 -23.24 -15.49 -38.43
CA THR A 71 -22.08 -15.27 -37.55
C THR A 71 -22.05 -13.85 -37.00
N VAL A 72 -22.38 -12.84 -37.80
CA VAL A 72 -22.49 -11.43 -37.36
C VAL A 72 -23.54 -11.27 -36.27
N SER A 73 -24.72 -11.88 -36.43
CA SER A 73 -25.78 -11.80 -35.41
C SER A 73 -25.31 -12.38 -34.06
N VAL A 74 -24.67 -13.56 -34.08
CA VAL A 74 -24.09 -14.16 -32.88
C VAL A 74 -22.98 -13.29 -32.30
N PHE A 75 -22.12 -12.73 -33.14
CA PHE A 75 -21.02 -11.85 -32.71
C PHE A 75 -21.54 -10.61 -31.98
N ILE A 76 -22.58 -9.96 -32.51
CA ILE A 76 -23.22 -8.78 -31.87
C ILE A 76 -23.85 -9.16 -30.53
N VAL A 77 -24.59 -10.26 -30.46
CA VAL A 77 -25.18 -10.74 -29.20
C VAL A 77 -24.10 -10.99 -28.15
N VAL A 78 -23.01 -11.63 -28.53
CA VAL A 78 -21.87 -11.86 -27.62
C VAL A 78 -21.25 -10.54 -27.18
N LEU A 79 -21.08 -9.55 -28.07
CA LEU A 79 -20.56 -8.22 -27.71
C LEU A 79 -21.46 -7.48 -26.70
N VAL A 80 -22.79 -7.55 -26.90
CA VAL A 80 -23.78 -6.93 -26.00
C VAL A 80 -23.71 -7.54 -24.59
N LEU A 81 -23.33 -8.81 -24.46
CA LEU A 81 -23.11 -9.46 -23.16
C LEU A 81 -21.70 -9.19 -22.60
N TYR A 82 -20.70 -9.15 -23.47
CA TYR A 82 -19.29 -9.03 -23.11
C TYR A 82 -18.97 -7.71 -22.43
N ALA A 83 -19.42 -6.57 -22.99
CA ALA A 83 -19.07 -5.26 -22.45
C ALA A 83 -19.67 -5.01 -21.04
N PRO A 84 -20.97 -5.29 -20.78
CA PRO A 84 -21.53 -5.20 -19.43
C PRO A 84 -20.88 -6.18 -18.45
N LEU A 85 -20.52 -7.39 -18.90
CA LEU A 85 -19.85 -8.37 -18.05
C LEU A 85 -18.48 -7.86 -17.59
N LEU A 86 -17.70 -7.27 -18.50
CA LEU A 86 -16.42 -6.65 -18.16
C LEU A 86 -16.60 -5.51 -17.15
N ALA A 87 -17.56 -4.61 -17.40
CA ALA A 87 -17.87 -3.51 -16.48
C ALA A 87 -18.31 -4.01 -15.09
N ALA A 88 -19.16 -5.05 -15.05
CA ALA A 88 -19.61 -5.67 -13.81
C ALA A 88 -18.46 -6.34 -13.05
N TYR A 89 -17.58 -7.07 -13.75
CA TYR A 89 -16.37 -7.66 -13.16
C TYR A 89 -15.48 -6.60 -12.50
N THR A 90 -15.17 -5.51 -13.22
CA THR A 90 -14.35 -4.42 -12.68
C THR A 90 -15.01 -3.76 -11.46
N TYR A 91 -16.30 -3.45 -11.55
CA TYR A 91 -17.05 -2.87 -10.44
C TYR A 91 -17.08 -3.78 -9.21
N LEU A 92 -17.33 -5.08 -9.38
CA LEU A 92 -17.41 -6.05 -8.28
C LEU A 92 -16.06 -6.25 -7.59
N ARG A 93 -14.96 -6.30 -8.36
CA ARG A 93 -13.60 -6.32 -7.82
C ARG A 93 -13.34 -5.09 -6.95
N ASP A 94 -13.61 -3.90 -7.48
CA ASP A 94 -13.31 -2.65 -6.78
C ASP A 94 -14.20 -2.48 -5.54
N ARG A 95 -15.45 -2.92 -5.62
CA ARG A 95 -16.38 -2.98 -4.48
C ARG A 95 -15.88 -3.94 -3.39
N LEU A 96 -15.40 -5.13 -3.76
CA LEU A 96 -14.81 -6.06 -2.80
C LEU A 96 -13.59 -5.44 -2.10
N GLY A 97 -12.74 -4.73 -2.85
CA GLY A 97 -11.60 -4.00 -2.29
C GLY A 97 -12.02 -2.88 -1.33
N LEU A 98 -13.08 -2.16 -1.65
CA LEU A 98 -13.62 -1.10 -0.78
C LEU A 98 -14.17 -1.64 0.55
N GLU A 99 -14.92 -2.74 0.49
CA GLU A 99 -15.47 -3.41 1.69
C GLU A 99 -14.34 -3.95 2.58
N TRP A 100 -13.32 -4.55 1.97
CA TRP A 100 -12.13 -4.99 2.68
C TRP A 100 -11.40 -3.81 3.32
N ARG A 101 -11.20 -2.71 2.59
CA ARG A 101 -10.59 -1.48 3.12
C ARG A 101 -11.36 -0.94 4.32
N ARG A 102 -12.69 -0.84 4.22
CA ARG A 102 -13.55 -0.38 5.33
C ARG A 102 -13.30 -1.19 6.59
N TRP A 103 -13.34 -2.52 6.47
CA TRP A 103 -13.15 -3.41 7.60
C TRP A 103 -11.74 -3.26 8.19
N LEU A 104 -10.70 -3.30 7.34
CA LEU A 104 -9.32 -3.29 7.78
C LEU A 104 -8.91 -1.93 8.38
N THR A 105 -9.36 -0.82 7.80
CA THR A 105 -9.14 0.52 8.37
C THR A 105 -9.80 0.64 9.75
N ASN A 106 -11.06 0.21 9.91
CA ASN A 106 -11.72 0.25 11.21
C ASN A 106 -10.98 -0.61 12.25
N HIS A 107 -10.50 -1.79 11.86
CA HIS A 107 -9.71 -2.67 12.72
C HIS A 107 -8.43 -1.98 13.20
N PHE A 108 -7.63 -1.41 12.29
CA PHE A 108 -6.39 -0.72 12.63
C PHE A 108 -6.62 0.55 13.45
N VAL A 109 -7.65 1.34 13.13
CA VAL A 109 -8.01 2.54 13.90
C VAL A 109 -8.36 2.16 15.34
N ASN A 110 -9.19 1.13 15.52
CA ASN A 110 -9.56 0.67 16.87
C ASN A 110 -8.32 0.25 17.67
N GLN A 111 -7.46 -0.60 17.10
CA GLN A 111 -6.22 -1.02 17.77
C GLN A 111 -5.26 0.13 18.05
N TYR A 112 -5.16 1.11 17.15
CA TYR A 112 -4.28 2.27 17.31
C TYR A 112 -4.70 3.17 18.49
N PHE A 113 -5.99 3.29 18.77
CA PHE A 113 -6.51 4.07 19.89
C PHE A 113 -6.71 3.25 21.17
N GLU A 114 -6.71 1.93 21.08
CA GLU A 114 -6.78 1.04 22.24
C GLU A 114 -5.51 1.14 23.09
N ASN A 115 -5.66 1.14 24.42
CA ASN A 115 -4.56 1.14 25.39
C ASN A 115 -3.46 2.21 25.15
N ARG A 116 -3.81 3.34 24.52
CA ARG A 116 -2.87 4.40 24.12
C ARG A 116 -1.75 3.92 23.19
N ALA A 117 -2.00 2.92 22.34
CA ALA A 117 -1.01 2.39 21.40
C ALA A 117 -0.38 3.49 20.52
N PHE A 118 -1.17 4.49 20.09
CA PHE A 118 -0.66 5.67 19.37
C PHE A 118 0.47 6.43 20.09
N TYR A 119 0.45 6.44 21.42
CA TYR A 119 1.48 7.10 22.23
C TYR A 119 2.67 6.17 22.49
N GLN A 120 2.40 4.88 22.73
CA GLN A 120 3.44 3.87 22.93
C GLN A 120 4.30 3.68 21.68
N LEU A 121 3.70 3.70 20.49
CA LEU A 121 4.40 3.57 19.21
C LEU A 121 5.52 4.61 19.07
N ASN A 122 5.20 5.88 19.38
CA ASN A 122 6.17 6.97 19.31
C ASN A 122 7.33 6.86 20.33
N GLN A 123 7.16 6.08 21.40
CA GLN A 123 8.19 5.91 22.44
C GLN A 123 9.01 4.64 22.23
N SER A 124 8.36 3.54 21.89
CA SER A 124 8.94 2.19 21.90
C SER A 124 9.36 1.69 20.52
N ALA A 125 8.78 2.23 19.45
CA ALA A 125 9.05 1.81 18.08
C ALA A 125 9.23 3.03 17.16
N PRO A 126 10.26 3.89 17.39
CA PRO A 126 10.52 5.05 16.55
C PRO A 126 10.91 4.68 15.11
N GLU A 127 11.21 3.42 14.84
CA GLU A 127 11.44 2.89 13.49
C GLU A 127 10.15 2.81 12.65
N ILE A 128 8.98 2.77 13.30
CA ILE A 128 7.68 2.76 12.62
C ILE A 128 7.24 4.21 12.37
N ASP A 129 7.75 4.77 11.28
CA ASP A 129 7.40 6.13 10.86
C ASP A 129 6.00 6.22 10.24
N ASN A 130 5.35 7.37 10.46
CA ASN A 130 4.11 7.82 9.83
C ASN A 130 2.93 6.83 9.95
N PRO A 131 2.41 6.56 11.17
CA PRO A 131 1.27 5.65 11.37
C PRO A 131 0.00 6.12 10.64
N ASP A 132 -0.16 7.42 10.43
CA ASP A 132 -1.20 8.02 9.60
C ASP A 132 -1.12 7.53 8.16
N GLN A 133 0.08 7.48 7.57
CA GLN A 133 0.30 6.94 6.23
C GLN A 133 0.00 5.44 6.18
N ARG A 134 0.35 4.68 7.23
CA ARG A 134 0.04 3.23 7.32
C ARG A 134 -1.47 2.98 7.22
N ILE A 135 -2.25 3.69 8.02
CA ILE A 135 -3.70 3.51 8.09
C ILE A 135 -4.40 4.05 6.84
N ALA A 136 -3.98 5.22 6.32
CA ALA A 136 -4.68 5.88 5.22
C ALA A 136 -4.29 5.35 3.83
N GLU A 137 -2.99 5.17 3.60
CA GLU A 137 -2.43 4.82 2.29
C GLU A 137 -2.06 3.34 2.19
N ASP A 138 -1.28 2.80 3.12
CA ASP A 138 -0.81 1.41 3.00
C ASP A 138 -1.98 0.41 3.12
N VAL A 139 -2.97 0.63 4.01
CA VAL A 139 -4.19 -0.21 4.06
C VAL A 139 -4.99 -0.15 2.75
N ARG A 140 -5.10 1.03 2.12
CA ARG A 140 -5.77 1.19 0.82
C ARG A 140 -5.04 0.38 -0.25
N SER A 141 -3.74 0.63 -0.40
CA SER A 141 -2.91 -0.05 -1.37
C SER A 141 -2.91 -1.55 -1.12
N PHE A 142 -2.81 -1.99 0.13
CA PHE A 142 -2.87 -3.40 0.51
C PHE A 142 -4.16 -4.04 0.01
N THR A 143 -5.33 -3.50 0.35
CA THR A 143 -6.62 -4.12 0.01
C THR A 143 -6.94 -4.09 -1.49
N GLN A 144 -6.61 -2.98 -2.18
CA GLN A 144 -6.92 -2.81 -3.61
C GLN A 144 -5.93 -3.53 -4.53
N GLU A 145 -4.63 -3.36 -4.28
CA GLU A 145 -3.58 -3.95 -5.11
C GLU A 145 -3.54 -5.47 -4.94
N SER A 146 -3.81 -6.00 -3.74
CA SER A 146 -3.92 -7.46 -3.54
C SER A 146 -4.93 -8.11 -4.46
N LEU A 147 -6.15 -7.56 -4.51
CA LEU A 147 -7.21 -8.09 -5.37
C LEU A 147 -6.83 -7.93 -6.84
N THR A 148 -6.26 -6.78 -7.20
CA THR A 148 -5.80 -6.50 -8.56
C THR A 148 -4.75 -7.53 -9.01
N PHE A 149 -3.69 -7.75 -8.23
CA PHE A 149 -2.65 -8.70 -8.60
C PHE A 149 -3.13 -10.15 -8.62
N VAL A 150 -3.84 -10.59 -7.58
CA VAL A 150 -4.34 -11.97 -7.52
C VAL A 150 -5.24 -12.25 -8.72
N LEU A 151 -6.16 -11.34 -9.03
CA LEU A 151 -7.07 -11.53 -10.16
C LEU A 151 -6.39 -11.37 -11.51
N ILE A 152 -5.37 -10.50 -11.66
CA ILE A 152 -4.56 -10.42 -12.88
C ILE A 152 -3.82 -11.73 -13.13
N ILE A 153 -3.25 -12.35 -12.08
CA ILE A 153 -2.56 -13.63 -12.21
C ILE A 153 -3.55 -14.73 -12.59
N VAL A 154 -4.72 -14.79 -11.92
CA VAL A 154 -5.77 -15.77 -12.24
C VAL A 154 -6.29 -15.58 -13.67
N ASP A 155 -6.59 -14.34 -14.06
CA ASP A 155 -6.99 -13.99 -15.43
C ASP A 155 -5.95 -14.46 -16.44
N SER A 156 -4.68 -14.13 -16.22
CA SER A 156 -3.59 -14.50 -17.12
C SER A 156 -3.40 -16.02 -17.22
N LEU A 157 -3.56 -16.76 -16.13
CA LEU A 157 -3.54 -18.23 -16.16
C LEU A 157 -4.72 -18.80 -16.96
N LEU A 158 -5.93 -18.27 -16.76
CA LEU A 158 -7.12 -18.69 -17.51
C LEU A 158 -6.97 -18.39 -19.00
N GLU A 159 -6.47 -17.22 -19.35
CA GLU A 159 -6.20 -16.79 -20.73
C GLU A 159 -5.14 -17.67 -21.40
N VAL A 160 -4.02 -17.96 -20.70
CA VAL A 160 -2.99 -18.89 -21.20
C VAL A 160 -3.58 -20.26 -21.44
N ILE A 161 -4.33 -20.83 -20.49
CA ILE A 161 -4.94 -22.16 -20.63
C ILE A 161 -5.94 -22.19 -21.80
N ALA A 162 -6.88 -21.23 -21.82
CA ALA A 162 -7.97 -21.20 -22.79
C ALA A 162 -7.45 -20.97 -24.22
N PHE A 163 -6.60 -19.96 -24.42
CA PHE A 163 -6.10 -19.63 -25.75
C PHE A 163 -4.94 -20.51 -26.22
N SER A 164 -4.16 -21.12 -25.31
CA SER A 164 -3.25 -22.20 -25.70
C SER A 164 -4.03 -23.43 -26.17
N GLY A 165 -5.18 -23.74 -25.58
CA GLY A 165 -6.10 -24.77 -26.07
C GLY A 165 -6.57 -24.49 -27.49
N VAL A 166 -6.97 -23.25 -27.79
CA VAL A 166 -7.33 -22.81 -29.15
C VAL A 166 -6.16 -22.96 -30.11
N LEU A 167 -4.96 -22.47 -29.75
CA LEU A 167 -3.76 -22.58 -30.58
C LEU A 167 -3.38 -24.03 -30.85
N TRP A 168 -3.42 -24.89 -29.83
CA TRP A 168 -3.07 -26.30 -29.95
C TRP A 168 -4.00 -27.04 -30.92
N GLY A 169 -5.27 -26.64 -30.97
CA GLY A 169 -6.25 -27.15 -31.93
C GLY A 169 -6.01 -26.69 -33.37
N ILE A 170 -5.27 -25.60 -33.59
CA ILE A 170 -4.92 -25.08 -34.92
C ILE A 170 -3.54 -25.57 -35.35
N SER A 171 -2.51 -25.31 -34.53
CA SER A 171 -1.13 -25.71 -34.79
C SER A 171 -0.31 -25.82 -33.49
N ARG A 172 0.22 -27.02 -33.22
CA ARG A 172 1.09 -27.27 -32.06
C ARG A 172 2.43 -26.53 -32.15
N SER A 173 2.93 -26.26 -33.36
CA SER A 173 4.20 -25.55 -33.54
C SER A 173 4.13 -24.10 -33.07
N LEU A 174 2.95 -23.47 -33.17
CA LEU A 174 2.72 -22.11 -32.67
C LEU A 174 2.92 -21.99 -31.16
N VAL A 175 2.45 -22.97 -30.39
CA VAL A 175 2.57 -22.96 -28.93
C VAL A 175 4.04 -23.04 -28.51
N ILE A 176 4.82 -23.93 -29.15
CA ILE A 176 6.26 -24.06 -28.90
C ILE A 176 7.00 -22.78 -29.28
N PHE A 177 6.70 -22.21 -30.45
CA PHE A 177 7.33 -20.97 -30.89
C PHE A 177 7.01 -19.83 -29.93
N LEU A 178 5.76 -19.72 -29.47
CA LEU A 178 5.35 -18.70 -28.52
C LEU A 178 6.18 -18.75 -27.24
N VAL A 179 6.35 -19.94 -26.65
CA VAL A 179 7.14 -20.12 -25.43
C VAL A 179 8.61 -19.75 -25.69
N LEU A 180 9.20 -20.24 -26.78
CA LEU A 180 10.59 -19.92 -27.12
C LEU A 180 10.78 -18.40 -27.32
N TYR A 181 9.88 -17.77 -28.07
CA TYR A 181 9.89 -16.33 -28.33
C TYR A 181 9.76 -15.53 -27.04
N ALA A 182 8.80 -15.90 -26.17
CA ALA A 182 8.58 -15.32 -24.84
C ALA A 182 9.85 -15.36 -23.97
N VAL A 183 10.52 -16.51 -23.94
CA VAL A 183 11.75 -16.70 -23.16
C VAL A 183 12.88 -15.85 -23.72
N VAL A 184 13.12 -15.89 -25.04
CA VAL A 184 14.20 -15.14 -25.68
C VAL A 184 14.03 -13.65 -25.48
N GLY A 185 12.84 -13.09 -25.71
CA GLY A 185 12.56 -11.68 -25.49
C GLY A 185 12.79 -11.26 -24.04
N THR A 186 12.33 -12.08 -23.09
CA THR A 186 12.53 -11.83 -21.65
C THR A 186 14.02 -11.81 -21.29
N LEU A 187 14.81 -12.78 -21.77
CA LEU A 187 16.24 -12.85 -21.48
C LEU A 187 16.99 -11.66 -22.07
N ILE A 188 16.69 -11.28 -23.32
CA ILE A 188 17.31 -10.11 -23.97
C ILE A 188 17.00 -8.83 -23.17
N ALA A 189 15.73 -8.60 -22.82
CA ALA A 189 15.33 -7.43 -22.04
C ALA A 189 16.04 -7.41 -20.66
N ALA A 190 16.03 -8.53 -19.94
CA ALA A 190 16.61 -8.63 -18.61
C ALA A 190 18.13 -8.43 -18.60
N PHE A 191 18.85 -9.08 -19.51
CA PHE A 191 20.32 -9.04 -19.51
C PHE A 191 20.88 -7.73 -20.03
N ILE A 192 20.27 -7.14 -21.07
CA ILE A 192 20.79 -5.91 -21.69
C ILE A 192 20.34 -4.67 -20.93
N PHE A 193 19.07 -4.57 -20.54
CA PHE A 193 18.48 -3.34 -20.00
C PHE A 193 18.31 -3.38 -18.48
N GLY A 194 18.21 -4.56 -17.87
CA GLY A 194 17.92 -4.69 -16.44
C GLY A 194 18.95 -4.03 -15.53
N LYS A 195 20.24 -4.38 -15.66
CA LYS A 195 21.29 -3.83 -14.78
C LYS A 195 21.46 -2.29 -14.91
N PRO A 196 21.56 -1.71 -16.12
CA PRO A 196 21.69 -0.26 -16.28
C PRO A 196 20.49 0.52 -15.72
N LEU A 197 19.27 0.09 -16.04
CA LEU A 197 18.05 0.77 -15.58
C LEU A 197 17.90 0.73 -14.06
N VAL A 198 18.12 -0.43 -13.43
CA VAL A 198 18.05 -0.55 -11.96
C VAL A 198 19.04 0.41 -11.28
N ARG A 199 20.28 0.47 -11.79
CA ARG A 199 21.30 1.37 -11.25
C ARG A 199 20.92 2.83 -11.43
N LEU A 200 20.49 3.24 -12.62
CA LEU A 200 20.12 4.63 -12.91
C LEU A 200 18.89 5.07 -12.11
N ASN A 201 17.91 4.19 -11.94
CA ASN A 201 16.71 4.47 -11.15
C ASN A 201 17.06 4.64 -9.65
N PHE A 202 17.93 3.79 -9.11
CA PHE A 202 18.43 3.94 -7.74
C PHE A 202 19.20 5.25 -7.54
N GLU A 203 20.11 5.58 -8.47
CA GLU A 203 20.84 6.86 -8.44
C GLU A 203 19.89 8.06 -8.58
N GLN A 204 18.79 7.93 -9.34
CA GLN A 204 17.77 8.97 -9.46
C GLN A 204 17.12 9.27 -8.12
N LEU A 205 16.61 8.23 -7.44
CA LEU A 205 15.98 8.36 -6.13
C LEU A 205 16.91 9.01 -5.12
N LYS A 206 18.20 8.61 -5.12
CA LYS A 206 19.22 9.18 -4.24
C LYS A 206 19.48 10.67 -4.54
N ARG A 207 19.58 11.06 -5.82
CA ARG A 207 19.84 12.44 -6.23
C ARG A 207 18.65 13.35 -5.96
N GLU A 208 17.43 12.89 -6.19
CA GLU A 208 16.20 13.60 -5.82
C GLU A 208 16.07 13.78 -4.30
N ALA A 209 16.38 12.74 -3.53
CA ALA A 209 16.41 12.83 -2.08
C ALA A 209 17.41 13.89 -1.59
N ASN A 210 18.62 13.92 -2.16
CA ASN A 210 19.63 14.94 -1.84
C ASN A 210 19.17 16.36 -2.20
N PHE A 211 18.51 16.53 -3.34
CA PHE A 211 17.92 17.81 -3.74
C PHE A 211 16.83 18.25 -2.76
N ARG A 212 15.86 17.37 -2.45
CA ARG A 212 14.80 17.67 -1.47
C ARG A 212 15.36 17.98 -0.09
N PHE A 213 16.34 17.21 0.37
CA PHE A 213 17.00 17.42 1.65
C PHE A 213 17.69 18.79 1.72
N SER A 214 18.30 19.25 0.63
CA SER A 214 18.90 20.60 0.58
C SER A 214 17.88 21.72 0.82
N LEU A 215 16.65 21.57 0.32
CA LEU A 215 15.56 22.52 0.56
C LEU A 215 15.03 22.47 2.01
N VAL A 216 14.93 21.26 2.58
CA VAL A 216 14.56 21.09 4.00
C VAL A 216 15.58 21.79 4.91
N ARG A 217 16.87 21.62 4.62
CA ARG A 217 17.95 22.28 5.36
C ARG A 217 17.85 23.81 5.27
N ILE A 218 17.51 24.37 4.11
CA ILE A 218 17.28 25.81 3.95
C ILE A 218 16.12 26.27 4.83
N ARG A 219 15.00 25.54 4.84
CA ARG A 219 13.84 25.85 5.69
C ARG A 219 14.19 25.83 7.18
N GLU A 220 14.97 24.85 7.62
CA GLU A 220 15.40 24.72 9.03
C GLU A 220 16.39 25.80 9.45
N ASN A 221 17.16 26.36 8.51
CA ASN A 221 18.20 27.36 8.78
C ASN A 221 17.88 28.72 8.14
N ALA A 222 16.61 29.00 7.86
CA ALA A 222 16.20 30.17 7.08
C ALA A 222 16.64 31.51 7.72
N GLU A 223 16.53 31.60 9.05
CA GLU A 223 16.95 32.78 9.81
C GLU A 223 18.46 33.01 9.70
N ALA A 224 19.27 31.97 9.86
CA ALA A 224 20.73 32.07 9.72
C ALA A 224 21.13 32.48 8.30
N ILE A 225 20.51 31.88 7.27
CA ILE A 225 20.79 32.24 5.87
C ILE A 225 20.46 33.71 5.62
N ALA A 226 19.33 34.20 6.11
CA ALA A 226 18.93 35.60 5.98
C ALA A 226 19.85 36.56 6.75
N PHE A 227 20.30 36.19 7.95
CA PHE A 227 21.25 36.98 8.73
C PHE A 227 22.60 37.16 8.02
N TYR A 228 23.09 36.10 7.38
CA TYR A 228 24.38 36.10 6.67
C TYR A 228 24.27 36.49 5.19
N GLN A 229 23.07 36.80 4.67
CA GLN A 229 22.82 37.14 3.26
C GLN A 229 23.39 36.10 2.28
N GLY A 230 23.21 34.81 2.63
CA GLY A 230 23.78 33.66 1.93
C GLY A 230 22.91 33.09 0.79
N GLU A 231 21.88 33.81 0.35
CA GLU A 231 20.84 33.29 -0.54
C GLU A 231 21.39 32.88 -1.91
N VAL A 232 22.35 33.64 -2.47
CA VAL A 232 22.94 33.36 -3.78
C VAL A 232 23.72 32.05 -3.74
N GLN A 233 24.55 31.84 -2.71
CA GLN A 233 25.36 30.63 -2.53
C GLN A 233 24.48 29.40 -2.32
N GLU A 234 23.47 29.48 -1.44
CA GLU A 234 22.53 28.37 -1.23
C GLU A 234 21.71 28.08 -2.50
N SER A 235 21.30 29.10 -3.25
CA SER A 235 20.64 28.94 -4.55
C SER A 235 21.51 28.17 -5.55
N HIS A 236 22.79 28.53 -5.69
CA HIS A 236 23.71 27.80 -6.57
C HIS A 236 23.84 26.33 -6.15
N ARG A 237 24.05 26.08 -4.85
CA ARG A 237 24.19 24.72 -4.32
C ARG A 237 22.96 23.85 -4.56
N VAL A 238 21.76 24.41 -4.40
CA VAL A 238 20.50 23.71 -4.67
C VAL A 238 20.35 23.42 -6.17
N LYS A 239 20.67 24.39 -7.03
CA LYS A 239 20.64 24.22 -8.49
C LYS A 239 21.61 23.13 -8.96
N ASP A 240 22.82 23.07 -8.39
CA ASP A 240 23.78 22.01 -8.73
C ASP A 240 23.27 20.61 -8.35
N ARG A 241 22.60 20.48 -7.20
CA ARG A 241 21.96 19.21 -6.79
C ARG A 241 20.82 18.83 -7.72
N PHE A 242 20.03 19.81 -8.16
CA PHE A 242 19.00 19.59 -9.17
C PHE A 242 19.59 19.15 -10.51
N LEU A 243 20.63 19.83 -11.00
CA LEU A 243 21.29 19.48 -12.27
C LEU A 243 21.86 18.07 -12.24
N ALA A 244 22.44 17.64 -11.12
CA ALA A 244 22.88 16.25 -10.97
C ALA A 244 21.73 15.24 -11.10
N ALA A 245 20.57 15.52 -10.51
CA ALA A 245 19.37 14.70 -10.67
C ALA A 245 18.84 14.74 -12.11
N PHE A 246 18.83 15.91 -12.74
CA PHE A 246 18.40 16.13 -14.11
C PHE A 246 19.26 15.35 -15.12
N ASP A 247 20.58 15.39 -14.98
CA ASP A 247 21.50 14.67 -15.88
C ASP A 247 21.40 13.15 -15.74
N ASN A 248 21.14 12.64 -14.52
CA ASN A 248 20.86 11.22 -14.33
C ASN A 248 19.55 10.82 -15.01
N PHE A 249 18.52 11.65 -14.86
CA PHE A 249 17.22 11.42 -15.49
C PHE A 249 17.32 11.42 -17.02
N LYS A 250 18.14 12.28 -17.62
CA LYS A 250 18.43 12.25 -19.06
C LYS A 250 19.02 10.91 -19.50
N ASN A 251 19.95 10.34 -18.72
CA ASN A 251 20.51 9.02 -19.02
C ASN A 251 19.47 7.90 -18.85
N LEU A 252 18.62 8.01 -17.82
CA LEU A 252 17.48 7.10 -17.63
C LEU A 252 16.56 7.12 -18.86
N LEU A 253 16.18 8.30 -19.33
CA LEU A 253 15.33 8.47 -20.53
C LEU A 253 15.93 7.82 -21.78
N PHE A 254 17.25 7.91 -21.98
CA PHE A 254 17.90 7.25 -23.10
C PHE A 254 17.75 5.73 -23.04
N TRP A 255 18.00 5.13 -21.87
CA TRP A 255 17.84 3.68 -21.70
C TRP A 255 16.38 3.24 -21.80
N GLU A 256 15.45 4.02 -21.27
CA GLU A 256 14.01 3.79 -21.40
C GLU A 256 13.57 3.87 -22.86
N LEU A 257 14.04 4.85 -23.64
CA LEU A 257 13.75 4.95 -25.07
C LEU A 257 14.17 3.69 -25.82
N ASN A 258 15.39 3.20 -25.58
CA ASN A 258 15.91 2.01 -26.25
C ASN A 258 15.17 0.73 -25.82
N LEU A 259 14.86 0.60 -24.52
CA LEU A 259 14.04 -0.51 -24.05
C LEU A 259 12.65 -0.47 -24.71
N ASN A 260 12.00 0.69 -24.72
CA ASN A 260 10.69 0.89 -25.34
C ASN A 260 10.70 0.57 -26.84
N ALA A 261 11.76 0.97 -27.55
CA ALA A 261 11.91 0.64 -28.97
C ALA A 261 11.98 -0.89 -29.18
N LEU A 262 12.77 -1.59 -28.36
CA LEU A 262 12.89 -3.05 -28.41
C LEU A 262 11.56 -3.73 -28.05
N THR A 263 10.91 -3.33 -26.95
CA THR A 263 9.65 -3.93 -26.50
C THR A 263 8.54 -3.70 -27.52
N ASN A 264 8.45 -2.51 -28.11
CA ASN A 264 7.47 -2.23 -29.17
C ASN A 264 7.72 -3.10 -30.41
N ALA A 265 8.96 -3.23 -30.86
CA ALA A 265 9.31 -4.10 -31.99
C ALA A 265 8.95 -5.57 -31.69
N TYR A 266 9.23 -6.01 -30.46
CA TYR A 266 8.92 -7.34 -29.97
C TYR A 266 7.41 -7.63 -29.89
N GLU A 267 6.60 -6.63 -29.55
CA GLU A 267 5.13 -6.76 -29.50
C GLU A 267 4.46 -6.84 -30.89
N PHE A 268 5.13 -6.45 -31.97
CA PHE A 268 4.56 -6.52 -33.32
C PHE A 268 4.60 -7.93 -33.96
N ILE A 269 5.58 -8.76 -33.60
CA ILE A 269 5.74 -10.11 -34.17
C ILE A 269 4.51 -11.00 -33.96
N PRO A 270 3.85 -11.03 -32.77
CA PRO A 270 2.59 -11.73 -32.55
C PRO A 270 1.48 -11.49 -33.59
N TYR A 271 1.47 -10.36 -34.28
CA TYR A 271 0.44 -10.04 -35.27
C TYR A 271 0.69 -10.68 -36.63
N VAL A 272 1.94 -10.97 -37.01
CA VAL A 272 2.27 -11.50 -38.36
C VAL A 272 2.67 -12.97 -38.33
N LEU A 273 3.38 -13.40 -37.30
CA LEU A 273 3.97 -14.72 -37.24
C LEU A 273 2.92 -15.86 -37.34
N PRO A 274 1.76 -15.81 -36.64
CA PRO A 274 0.78 -16.88 -36.75
C PRO A 274 0.25 -17.06 -38.18
N ALA A 275 0.14 -15.96 -38.94
CA ALA A 275 -0.25 -16.03 -40.34
C ALA A 275 0.79 -16.78 -41.18
N ILE A 276 2.09 -16.52 -40.98
CA ILE A 276 3.17 -17.19 -41.71
C ILE A 276 3.17 -18.70 -41.44
N VAL A 277 2.99 -19.10 -40.17
CA VAL A 277 3.02 -20.51 -39.78
C VAL A 277 1.77 -21.27 -40.22
N VAL A 278 0.59 -20.62 -40.20
CA VAL A 278 -0.68 -21.26 -40.57
C VAL A 278 -0.94 -21.21 -42.09
N ALA A 279 -0.34 -20.27 -42.82
CA ALA A 279 -0.55 -20.08 -44.25
C ALA A 279 -0.37 -21.35 -45.10
N PRO A 280 0.65 -22.20 -44.93
CA PRO A 280 0.80 -23.43 -45.71
C PRO A 280 -0.43 -24.35 -45.61
N SER A 281 -1.00 -24.51 -44.42
CA SER A 281 -2.20 -25.33 -44.18
C SER A 281 -3.49 -24.71 -44.73
N VAL A 282 -3.50 -23.38 -44.94
CA VAL A 282 -4.62 -22.71 -45.63
C VAL A 282 -4.47 -22.86 -47.14
N PHE A 283 -3.26 -22.72 -47.67
CA PHE A 283 -2.99 -22.91 -49.10
C PHE A 283 -3.14 -24.36 -49.56
N SER A 284 -2.93 -25.35 -48.68
CA SER A 284 -3.24 -26.77 -48.96
C SER A 284 -4.74 -27.08 -48.93
N GLY A 285 -5.56 -26.18 -48.36
CA GLY A 285 -7.00 -26.38 -48.16
C GLY A 285 -7.37 -27.13 -46.87
N ASP A 286 -6.40 -27.49 -46.02
CA ASP A 286 -6.66 -28.20 -44.75
C ASP A 286 -7.37 -27.30 -43.73
N LEU A 287 -7.11 -25.99 -43.78
CA LEU A 287 -7.69 -24.99 -42.90
C LEU A 287 -8.38 -23.88 -43.70
N GLU A 288 -9.51 -23.39 -43.19
CA GLU A 288 -10.15 -22.19 -43.75
C GLU A 288 -9.32 -20.92 -43.46
N VAL A 289 -9.42 -19.91 -44.34
CA VAL A 289 -8.70 -18.62 -44.20
C VAL A 289 -8.90 -17.97 -42.83
N GLY A 290 -10.10 -18.09 -42.24
CA GLY A 290 -10.40 -17.54 -40.92
C GLY A 290 -9.59 -18.12 -39.77
N LYS A 291 -8.98 -19.31 -39.94
CA LYS A 291 -8.10 -19.91 -38.93
C LYS A 291 -6.82 -19.12 -38.70
N VAL A 292 -6.37 -18.36 -39.70
CA VAL A 292 -5.26 -17.40 -39.53
C VAL A 292 -5.62 -16.33 -38.51
N THR A 293 -6.79 -15.71 -38.65
CA THR A 293 -7.27 -14.67 -37.73
C THR A 293 -7.52 -15.21 -36.32
N GLU A 294 -8.07 -16.43 -36.21
CA GLU A 294 -8.27 -17.11 -34.94
C GLU A 294 -6.93 -17.40 -34.23
N ALA A 295 -5.93 -17.90 -34.98
CA ALA A 295 -4.59 -18.15 -34.48
C ALA A 295 -3.86 -16.87 -34.08
N GLN A 296 -3.93 -15.81 -34.89
CA GLN A 296 -3.38 -14.49 -34.55
C GLN A 296 -3.94 -13.96 -33.23
N GLY A 297 -5.27 -13.97 -33.07
CA GLY A 297 -5.92 -13.52 -31.85
C GLY A 297 -5.52 -14.33 -30.62
N ALA A 298 -5.48 -15.65 -30.75
CA ALA A 298 -5.08 -16.53 -29.67
C ALA A 298 -3.61 -16.35 -29.29
N PHE A 299 -2.72 -16.23 -30.28
CA PHE A 299 -1.30 -16.00 -30.07
C PHE A 299 -1.04 -14.69 -29.33
N VAL A 300 -1.64 -13.59 -29.78
CA VAL A 300 -1.54 -12.28 -29.12
C VAL A 300 -2.03 -12.36 -27.66
N ARG A 301 -3.15 -13.03 -27.42
CA ARG A 301 -3.72 -13.16 -26.07
C ARG A 301 -2.81 -13.93 -25.12
N VAL A 302 -2.29 -15.09 -25.54
CA VAL A 302 -1.35 -15.88 -24.73
C VAL A 302 -0.05 -15.10 -24.51
N PHE A 303 0.46 -14.45 -25.55
CA PHE A 303 1.69 -13.67 -25.49
C PHE A 303 1.61 -12.55 -24.44
N PHE A 304 0.55 -11.72 -24.44
CA PHE A 304 0.40 -10.67 -23.45
C PHE A 304 0.13 -11.22 -22.04
N SER A 305 -0.59 -12.34 -21.93
CA SER A 305 -0.86 -12.99 -20.64
C SER A 305 0.42 -13.51 -19.98
N LEU A 306 1.37 -14.04 -20.76
CA LEU A 306 2.69 -14.44 -20.24
C LEU A 306 3.55 -13.23 -19.83
N ASN A 307 3.42 -12.10 -20.54
CA ASN A 307 4.21 -10.90 -20.28
C ASN A 307 3.60 -9.99 -19.19
N VAL A 308 2.44 -10.33 -18.63
CA VAL A 308 1.74 -9.50 -17.63
C VAL A 308 2.60 -9.19 -16.40
N ILE A 309 3.38 -10.17 -15.93
CA ILE A 309 4.20 -10.04 -14.71
C ILE A 309 5.32 -9.04 -14.95
N VAL A 310 5.94 -9.11 -16.14
CA VAL A 310 6.97 -8.16 -16.56
C VAL A 310 6.38 -6.75 -16.65
N ALA A 311 5.19 -6.62 -17.24
CA ALA A 311 4.47 -5.35 -17.37
C ALA A 311 3.97 -4.75 -16.04
N ARG A 312 4.01 -5.52 -14.93
CA ARG A 312 3.55 -5.11 -13.59
C ARG A 312 4.63 -5.23 -12.52
N PHE A 313 5.89 -5.45 -12.91
CA PHE A 313 6.99 -5.73 -11.97
C PHE A 313 7.22 -4.59 -10.96
N GLN A 314 7.16 -3.33 -11.41
CA GLN A 314 7.32 -2.16 -10.54
C GLN A 314 6.23 -2.10 -9.47
N SER A 315 4.96 -2.26 -9.88
CA SER A 315 3.82 -2.26 -8.96
C SER A 315 3.89 -3.43 -7.98
N LEU A 316 4.31 -4.63 -8.43
CA LEU A 316 4.47 -5.80 -7.57
C LEU A 316 5.57 -5.59 -6.52
N THR A 317 6.69 -4.98 -6.91
CA THR A 317 7.80 -4.65 -6.00
C THR A 317 7.37 -3.61 -4.96
N ALA A 318 6.67 -2.54 -5.39
CA ALA A 318 6.17 -1.51 -4.50
C ALA A 318 5.13 -2.06 -3.50
N PHE A 319 4.27 -2.96 -3.97
CA PHE A 319 3.29 -3.66 -3.14
C PHE A 319 3.95 -4.55 -2.09
N GLY A 320 4.98 -5.32 -2.46
CA GLY A 320 5.76 -6.13 -1.51
C GLY A 320 6.34 -5.29 -0.36
N ALA A 321 6.96 -4.16 -0.69
CA ALA A 321 7.46 -3.23 0.33
C ALA A 321 6.34 -2.62 1.20
N GLY A 322 5.13 -2.46 0.64
CA GLY A 322 3.94 -2.01 1.38
C GLY A 322 3.44 -3.04 2.39
N ILE A 323 3.46 -4.33 2.03
CA ILE A 323 3.10 -5.43 2.94
C ILE A 323 4.01 -5.43 4.16
N ASP A 324 5.31 -5.28 3.97
CA ASP A 324 6.29 -5.29 5.07
C ASP A 324 6.02 -4.15 6.06
N ARG A 325 5.82 -2.92 5.57
CA ARG A 325 5.53 -1.78 6.43
C ARG A 325 4.21 -1.93 7.18
N LEU A 326 3.17 -2.44 6.51
CA LEU A 326 1.87 -2.67 7.15
C LEU A 326 1.93 -3.83 8.15
N TYR A 327 2.73 -4.86 7.87
CA TYR A 327 2.93 -5.99 8.78
C TYR A 327 3.64 -5.57 10.05
N THR A 328 4.76 -4.84 9.96
CA THR A 328 5.47 -4.35 11.15
C THR A 328 4.58 -3.47 12.02
N PHE A 329 3.73 -2.64 11.39
CA PHE A 329 2.72 -1.86 12.11
C PHE A 329 1.66 -2.73 12.79
N ALA A 330 1.15 -3.76 12.10
CA ALA A 330 0.18 -4.70 12.65
C ALA A 330 0.75 -5.54 13.80
N ASP A 331 2.00 -5.97 13.69
CA ASP A 331 2.70 -6.77 14.69
C ASP A 331 2.93 -5.98 15.99
N PHE A 332 3.26 -4.68 15.86
CA PHE A 332 3.31 -3.76 16.99
C PHE A 332 1.94 -3.62 17.67
N LEU A 333 0.88 -3.35 16.90
CA LEU A 333 -0.47 -3.17 17.44
C LEU A 333 -1.06 -4.45 18.03
N GLY A 334 -0.67 -5.62 17.52
CA GLY A 334 -1.07 -6.93 18.03
C GLY A 334 -0.35 -7.34 19.33
N GLY A 335 0.57 -6.52 19.85
CA GLY A 335 1.32 -6.80 21.07
C GLY A 335 2.39 -7.88 20.92
N ALA A 336 2.69 -8.32 19.69
CA ALA A 336 3.75 -9.30 19.41
C ALA A 336 5.14 -8.67 19.54
N ILE A 337 5.26 -7.38 19.23
CA ILE A 337 6.39 -6.53 19.64
C ILE A 337 6.06 -5.95 21.02
N ALA A 338 5.88 -6.81 22.02
CA ALA A 338 6.17 -6.39 23.37
C ALA A 338 7.67 -6.05 23.37
N PRO A 339 8.10 -4.83 23.77
CA PRO A 339 9.52 -4.56 23.91
C PRO A 339 10.10 -5.69 24.74
N ALA A 340 11.15 -6.35 24.25
CA ALA A 340 11.80 -7.44 24.94
C ALA A 340 12.02 -7.01 26.39
N THR A 341 11.18 -7.52 27.29
CA THR A 341 11.34 -7.29 28.71
C THR A 341 12.54 -8.12 29.13
N GLU A 342 13.74 -7.55 28.92
CA GLU A 342 14.67 -7.53 30.04
C GLU A 342 13.85 -7.06 31.25
N GLU A 343 13.90 -7.80 32.36
CA GLU A 343 13.21 -7.49 33.62
C GLU A 343 13.68 -6.13 34.17
N LYS A 344 13.29 -5.05 33.51
CA LYS A 344 13.59 -3.70 33.91
C LYS A 344 12.53 -3.26 34.91
N PRO A 345 12.93 -2.61 36.01
CA PRO A 345 11.98 -2.13 36.97
C PRO A 345 10.99 -1.18 36.28
N LEU A 346 9.72 -1.35 36.63
CA LEU A 346 8.62 -0.50 36.21
C LEU A 346 8.03 0.19 37.44
N ILE A 347 7.68 1.46 37.27
CA ILE A 347 7.01 2.26 38.30
C ILE A 347 5.61 1.68 38.51
N GLN A 348 5.29 1.34 39.76
CA GLN A 348 3.98 0.81 40.13
C GLN A 348 2.99 1.95 40.33
N LEU A 349 1.86 1.92 39.61
CA LEU A 349 0.77 2.87 39.80
C LEU A 349 -0.26 2.25 40.75
N GLN A 350 -0.56 2.93 41.84
CA GLN A 350 -1.56 2.52 42.82
C GLN A 350 -2.70 3.54 42.83
N SER A 351 -3.95 3.05 42.80
CA SER A 351 -5.11 3.93 42.97
C SER A 351 -5.25 4.32 44.44
N ALA A 352 -5.27 5.62 44.71
CA ALA A 352 -5.45 6.21 46.04
C ALA A 352 -6.13 7.57 45.91
N ASP A 353 -6.78 8.05 46.97
CA ASP A 353 -7.45 9.36 46.93
C ASP A 353 -6.46 10.54 47.01
N GLU A 354 -5.22 10.28 47.42
CA GLU A 354 -4.16 11.27 47.58
C GLU A 354 -3.00 11.02 46.61
N LEU A 355 -2.23 12.06 46.32
CA LEU A 355 -1.03 11.95 45.51
C LEU A 355 0.18 11.69 46.42
N ALA A 356 0.77 10.51 46.32
CA ALA A 356 1.99 10.15 47.02
C ALA A 356 3.01 9.45 46.10
N PHE A 357 4.27 9.75 46.34
CA PHE A 357 5.44 9.14 45.71
C PHE A 357 6.17 8.32 46.78
N ASN A 358 6.44 7.05 46.49
CA ASN A 358 7.12 6.14 47.40
C ASN A 358 8.39 5.62 46.72
N ASP A 359 9.54 6.10 47.16
CA ASP A 359 10.88 5.76 46.68
C ASP A 359 11.00 5.82 45.15
N LEU A 360 10.39 6.84 44.55
CA LEU A 360 10.29 6.97 43.10
C LEU A 360 11.64 7.33 42.50
N THR A 361 12.16 6.42 41.68
CA THR A 361 13.32 6.67 40.81
C THR A 361 12.86 6.69 39.37
N LEU A 362 12.97 7.84 38.68
CA LEU A 362 12.51 8.03 37.31
C LEU A 362 13.69 8.06 36.34
N GLN A 363 13.64 7.22 35.31
CA GLN A 363 14.70 7.12 34.30
C GLN A 363 14.17 7.49 32.91
N THR A 364 15.07 7.77 31.96
CA THR A 364 14.69 7.93 30.55
C THR A 364 14.02 6.67 30.01
N PRO A 365 13.17 6.74 28.96
CA PRO A 365 12.45 5.56 28.44
C PRO A 365 13.39 4.44 27.97
N ASN A 366 14.62 4.80 27.61
CA ASN A 366 15.70 3.90 27.21
C ASN A 366 16.64 3.51 28.38
N TYR A 367 16.31 3.86 29.63
CA TYR A 367 17.09 3.59 30.84
C TYR A 367 18.54 4.13 30.85
N GLN A 368 18.89 5.03 29.93
CA GLN A 368 20.27 5.56 29.81
C GLN A 368 20.61 6.63 30.85
N ARG A 369 19.60 7.33 31.38
CA ARG A 369 19.81 8.43 32.32
C ARG A 369 18.75 8.44 33.41
N THR A 370 19.19 8.57 34.65
CA THR A 370 18.31 8.84 35.78
C THR A 370 17.97 10.33 35.86
N LEU A 371 16.69 10.64 35.97
CA LEU A 371 16.15 12.00 36.05
C LEU A 371 15.85 12.39 37.50
N LEU A 372 15.33 11.45 38.29
CA LEU A 372 14.99 11.61 39.70
C LEU A 372 15.36 10.32 40.44
N GLU A 373 15.87 10.43 41.67
CA GLU A 373 16.28 9.29 42.49
C GLU A 373 15.57 9.37 43.86
N ASN A 374 14.98 8.25 44.29
CA ASN A 374 14.39 8.04 45.61
C ASN A 374 13.49 9.18 46.11
N LEU A 375 12.57 9.67 45.26
CA LEU A 375 11.61 10.70 45.64
C LEU A 375 10.49 10.08 46.48
N SER A 376 10.43 10.47 47.75
CA SER A 376 9.35 10.11 48.68
C SER A 376 8.66 11.38 49.18
N LEU A 377 7.40 11.57 48.81
CA LEU A 377 6.62 12.78 49.10
C LEU A 377 5.12 12.46 49.06
N GLN A 378 4.38 12.92 50.06
CA GLN A 378 2.91 12.89 50.08
C GLN A 378 2.38 14.31 49.96
N VAL A 379 1.39 14.51 49.08
CA VAL A 379 0.69 15.79 48.90
C VAL A 379 -0.69 15.67 49.56
N PRO A 380 -0.93 16.36 50.69
CA PRO A 380 -2.22 16.33 51.36
C PRO A 380 -3.33 16.90 50.48
N ALA A 381 -4.56 16.45 50.74
CA ALA A 381 -5.73 17.01 50.09
C ALA A 381 -5.83 18.54 50.33
N GLN A 382 -6.22 19.27 49.29
CA GLN A 382 -6.42 20.74 49.31
C GLN A 382 -5.15 21.59 49.45
N GLU A 383 -3.95 20.99 49.37
CA GLU A 383 -2.68 21.72 49.35
C GLU A 383 -2.10 21.91 47.94
N GLY A 384 -1.29 22.95 47.77
CA GLY A 384 -0.61 23.26 46.52
C GLY A 384 0.86 22.84 46.55
N LEU A 385 1.31 22.06 45.55
CA LEU A 385 2.71 21.69 45.37
C LEU A 385 3.35 22.48 44.23
N LEU A 386 4.47 23.15 44.49
CA LEU A 386 5.28 23.83 43.47
C LEU A 386 6.57 23.06 43.18
N ILE A 387 6.75 22.62 41.94
CA ILE A 387 7.96 21.90 41.50
C ILE A 387 8.92 22.86 40.80
N VAL A 388 10.09 23.12 41.42
CA VAL A 388 11.12 24.04 40.91
C VAL A 388 12.40 23.28 40.56
N GLY A 389 13.11 23.70 39.50
CA GLY A 389 14.43 23.17 39.17
C GLY A 389 14.95 23.62 37.80
N PRO A 390 16.22 23.34 37.47
CA PRO A 390 16.84 23.71 36.18
C PRO A 390 16.10 23.16 34.96
N SER A 391 16.28 23.78 33.78
CA SER A 391 15.71 23.22 32.54
C SER A 391 16.30 21.83 32.26
N GLY A 392 15.47 20.87 31.85
CA GLY A 392 15.92 19.50 31.56
C GLY A 392 16.09 18.57 32.77
N CYS A 393 15.79 19.00 34.00
CA CYS A 393 15.90 18.15 35.21
C CYS A 393 14.77 17.12 35.40
N GLY A 394 13.86 16.95 34.42
CA GLY A 394 12.82 15.91 34.48
C GLY A 394 11.43 16.33 35.01
N LYS A 395 11.17 17.61 35.28
CA LYS A 395 9.85 18.11 35.75
C LYS A 395 8.66 17.64 34.88
N SER A 396 8.77 17.82 33.56
CA SER A 396 7.73 17.37 32.63
C SER A 396 7.64 15.84 32.55
N SER A 397 8.73 15.13 32.83
CA SER A 397 8.74 13.66 32.87
C SER A 397 8.04 13.14 34.12
N LEU A 398 8.19 13.82 35.27
CA LEU A 398 7.44 13.51 36.50
C LEU A 398 5.93 13.66 36.28
N LEU A 399 5.48 14.73 35.63
CA LEU A 399 4.06 14.89 35.26
C LEU A 399 3.56 13.78 34.33
N ARG A 400 4.40 13.30 33.40
CA ARG A 400 4.05 12.15 32.55
C ARG A 400 4.00 10.85 33.33
N ALA A 401 4.87 10.66 34.32
CA ALA A 401 4.83 9.49 35.22
C ALA A 401 3.54 9.49 36.05
N MET A 402 3.14 10.65 36.59
CA MET A 402 1.85 10.82 37.27
C MET A 402 0.65 10.53 36.35
N ALA A 403 0.72 10.88 35.06
CA ALA A 403 -0.35 10.56 34.10
C ALA A 403 -0.36 9.09 33.63
N GLY A 404 0.58 8.27 34.13
CA GLY A 404 0.80 6.89 33.67
C GLY A 404 1.28 6.80 32.22
N LEU A 405 1.91 7.85 31.70
CA LEU A 405 2.50 7.90 30.35
C LEU A 405 3.98 7.50 30.35
N TRP A 406 4.60 7.42 31.52
CA TRP A 406 6.02 7.13 31.68
C TRP A 406 6.23 6.21 32.87
N ASN A 407 6.72 5.00 32.64
CA ASN A 407 6.83 3.93 33.63
C ASN A 407 8.26 3.41 33.84
N SER A 408 9.25 3.95 33.12
CA SER A 408 10.66 3.52 33.24
C SER A 408 11.28 3.99 34.55
N GLY A 409 11.57 3.05 35.45
CA GLY A 409 12.14 3.34 36.77
C GLY A 409 11.62 2.41 37.86
N SER A 410 11.87 2.74 39.12
CA SER A 410 11.42 1.96 40.29
C SER A 410 10.63 2.81 41.28
N GLY A 411 9.97 2.15 42.24
CA GLY A 411 9.11 2.78 43.24
C GLY A 411 7.63 2.75 42.87
N ALA A 412 6.81 3.47 43.64
CA ALA A 412 5.36 3.53 43.44
C ALA A 412 4.84 4.97 43.43
N ILE A 413 3.81 5.20 42.61
CA ILE A 413 3.02 6.43 42.59
C ILE A 413 1.60 6.07 42.97
N ALA A 414 1.17 6.54 44.14
CA ALA A 414 -0.22 6.50 44.58
C ALA A 414 -0.91 7.78 44.08
N ARG A 415 -2.03 7.63 43.37
CA ARG A 415 -2.76 8.77 42.79
C ARG A 415 -4.25 8.45 42.56
N PRO A 416 -5.09 9.48 42.44
CA PRO A 416 -6.47 9.31 42.02
C PRO A 416 -6.58 8.74 40.60
N ASP A 417 -7.74 8.16 40.30
CA ASP A 417 -8.06 7.71 38.95
C ASP A 417 -7.99 8.87 37.95
N LEU A 418 -7.59 8.56 36.71
CA LEU A 418 -7.36 9.58 35.67
C LEU A 418 -8.61 10.42 35.36
N GLU A 419 -9.80 9.89 35.61
CA GLU A 419 -11.07 10.62 35.44
C GLU A 419 -11.22 11.79 36.41
N ASN A 420 -10.53 11.72 37.56
CA ASN A 420 -10.54 12.74 38.61
C ASN A 420 -9.30 13.66 38.54
N MET A 421 -8.45 13.51 37.53
CA MET A 421 -7.22 14.30 37.37
C MET A 421 -7.25 15.14 36.10
N LEU A 422 -6.86 16.41 36.21
CA LEU A 422 -6.68 17.30 35.06
C LEU A 422 -5.21 17.64 34.86
N PHE A 423 -4.70 17.45 33.64
CA PHE A 423 -3.34 17.82 33.26
C PHE A 423 -3.36 18.99 32.26
N CYS A 424 -2.64 20.07 32.57
CA CYS A 424 -2.49 21.21 31.68
C CYS A 424 -1.10 21.18 30.99
N ARG A 425 -1.08 21.31 29.66
CA ARG A 425 0.16 21.31 28.87
C ARG A 425 0.74 22.72 28.74
N LYS A 426 2.07 22.82 28.66
CA LYS A 426 2.79 24.08 28.45
C LYS A 426 2.43 24.79 27.13
N SER A 427 2.08 24.04 26.08
CA SER A 427 1.52 24.59 24.84
C SER A 427 0.07 24.14 24.67
N PRO A 428 -0.87 25.06 24.42
CA PRO A 428 -2.27 24.70 24.23
C PRO A 428 -2.43 23.84 22.97
N THR A 429 -3.14 22.72 23.10
CA THR A 429 -3.59 21.91 21.97
C THR A 429 -5.04 22.23 21.69
N TRP A 430 -5.31 22.71 20.48
CA TRP A 430 -6.66 22.94 19.99
C TRP A 430 -7.16 21.67 19.33
N PHE A 431 -8.29 21.16 19.80
CA PHE A 431 -9.00 20.10 19.09
C PHE A 431 -9.78 20.70 17.92
N TRP A 432 -9.68 20.07 16.75
CA TRP A 432 -10.41 20.49 15.56
C TRP A 432 -11.92 20.28 15.75
N GLY A 433 -12.69 21.37 15.73
CA GLY A 433 -14.13 21.37 15.94
C GLY A 433 -14.66 22.80 16.15
N ARG A 434 -15.99 22.96 16.26
CA ARG A 434 -16.57 24.25 16.71
C ARG A 434 -16.04 24.56 18.11
N CYS A 435 -15.70 25.82 18.41
CA CYS A 435 -15.12 26.25 19.70
C CYS A 435 -15.89 25.76 20.94
N ALA A 436 -17.19 25.49 20.83
CA ALA A 436 -18.01 24.93 21.91
C ALA A 436 -17.66 23.48 22.28
N ILE A 437 -17.00 22.73 21.39
CA ILE A 437 -16.60 21.32 21.54
C ILE A 437 -15.12 21.20 21.91
N SER A 438 -14.32 22.26 21.70
CA SER A 438 -12.87 22.26 21.97
C SER A 438 -12.51 22.49 23.45
N LEU A 439 -13.48 22.77 24.32
CA LEU A 439 -13.27 22.70 25.76
C LEU A 439 -13.20 21.22 26.15
N PRO A 440 -12.07 20.73 26.70
CA PRO A 440 -11.94 19.34 27.12
C PRO A 440 -12.81 19.12 28.36
N THR A 441 -14.08 18.80 28.15
CA THR A 441 -14.93 18.23 29.20
C THR A 441 -14.89 16.70 29.06
N PRO A 442 -14.39 15.96 30.06
CA PRO A 442 -14.37 14.49 30.02
C PRO A 442 -15.77 13.85 29.97
N THR A 443 -16.84 14.64 30.12
CA THR A 443 -18.22 14.16 30.24
C THR A 443 -19.21 14.93 29.36
N CYS A 444 -18.96 15.04 28.05
CA CYS A 444 -19.99 15.56 27.14
C CYS A 444 -20.90 14.43 26.64
N LYS A 445 -21.89 14.02 27.45
CA LYS A 445 -23.08 13.34 26.92
C LYS A 445 -23.86 14.34 26.04
N PRO A 446 -24.39 13.94 24.87
CA PRO A 446 -25.03 14.86 23.91
C PRO A 446 -26.45 15.28 24.35
N ARG A 447 -26.61 15.78 25.58
CA ARG A 447 -27.85 16.35 26.13
C ARG A 447 -27.53 17.41 27.19
N LEU A 448 -27.11 18.59 26.77
CA LEU A 448 -27.22 19.81 27.59
C LEU A 448 -27.69 20.96 26.69
N GLN A 449 -28.85 21.50 27.05
CA GLN A 449 -29.56 22.54 26.31
C GLN A 449 -28.75 23.83 26.23
N THR A 450 -28.85 24.46 25.05
CA THR A 450 -28.04 25.50 24.43
C THR A 450 -28.05 26.90 25.08
N LYS A 451 -28.38 27.08 26.37
CA LYS A 451 -28.63 28.43 26.91
C LYS A 451 -27.64 29.01 27.93
N SER A 452 -26.75 28.23 28.55
CA SER A 452 -25.91 28.78 29.65
C SER A 452 -24.45 29.09 29.32
N CYS A 453 -23.92 28.72 28.15
CA CYS A 453 -22.49 28.96 27.83
C CYS A 453 -22.17 30.38 27.31
N TYR A 454 -23.14 31.26 27.09
CA TYR A 454 -22.88 32.57 26.46
C TYR A 454 -22.32 33.65 27.40
N ARG A 455 -22.17 33.40 28.71
CA ARG A 455 -21.90 34.49 29.68
C ARG A 455 -20.44 34.72 30.06
N TYR A 456 -19.47 33.97 29.52
CA TYR A 456 -18.05 34.07 29.93
C TYR A 456 -17.05 34.49 28.84
N CYS A 457 -17.51 34.90 27.65
CA CYS A 457 -16.63 35.41 26.58
C CYS A 457 -16.64 36.94 26.42
N SER A 458 -16.96 37.69 27.47
CA SER A 458 -16.83 39.15 27.45
C SER A 458 -16.27 39.66 28.78
N ARG A 459 -14.96 39.56 28.96
CA ARG A 459 -14.12 40.50 29.71
C ARG A 459 -12.65 40.26 29.41
#